data_AF-A0A9E5WK78-F1
#
_entry.id   AF-A0A9E5WK78-F1
#
_cell.length_a   1.000
_cell.length_b   1.000
_cell.length_c   1.000
_cell.angle_alpha   90.00
_cell.angle_beta   90.00
_cell.angle_gamma   90.00
#
_symmetry.space_group_name_H-M   'P 1'
#
loop_
_entity.id
_entity.type
_entity.pdbx_description
1 polymer ?
#
loop_
_entity_poly.entity_id
_entity_poly.type
_entity_poly.pdbx_seq_one_letter_code
_entity_poly.pdbx_strand_id
1 'polypeptide(L)'
;MLDFATEDALSQLEPEVFKKEAVFFPSMDYMDYLRCDGVQVAQRIDRFLTLIWDRDQSELVGFRLKGIHNFFLKKLQPSLDLSDEDFVPVRDLFLLALQELGDKTFGDNKGADVIDIAAYKNAQRLAAEDDVHVEIELLKAA
;
A
#
# COMPACT_ATOMS: atom_id res chain seq x y z
N MET A 1 -32.45 2.38 -25.37
CA MET A 1 -32.93 3.63 -24.76
C MET A 1 -32.26 3.68 -23.40
N LEU A 2 -31.16 4.43 -23.27
CA LEU A 2 -30.42 4.55 -22.02
C LEU A 2 -31.20 5.52 -21.13
N ASP A 3 -31.64 5.01 -19.98
CA ASP A 3 -32.38 5.77 -18.98
C ASP A 3 -31.38 6.70 -18.28
N PHE A 4 -31.34 7.96 -18.70
CA PHE A 4 -30.54 8.97 -18.02
C PHE A 4 -31.23 9.25 -16.70
N ALA A 5 -30.60 8.85 -15.60
CA ALA A 5 -31.02 9.26 -14.27
C ALA A 5 -31.25 10.78 -14.28
N THR A 6 -32.47 11.21 -13.98
CA THR A 6 -32.85 12.62 -13.90
C THR A 6 -31.94 13.33 -12.89
N GLU A 7 -31.64 14.62 -13.09
CA GLU A 7 -30.81 15.43 -12.16
C GLU A 7 -31.26 15.30 -10.68
N ASP A 8 -32.55 15.04 -10.48
CA ASP A 8 -33.18 14.82 -9.17
C ASP A 8 -32.79 13.50 -8.46
N ALA A 9 -32.23 12.53 -9.19
CA ALA A 9 -31.73 11.28 -8.64
C ALA A 9 -30.27 11.39 -8.17
N LEU A 10 -29.49 12.31 -8.75
CA LEU A 10 -28.11 12.58 -8.35
C LEU A 10 -28.03 13.47 -7.11
N SER A 11 -29.04 14.32 -6.87
CA SER A 11 -29.14 15.19 -5.70
C SER A 11 -29.48 14.46 -4.40
N GLN A 12 -29.91 13.19 -4.48
CA GLN A 12 -30.23 12.32 -3.33
C GLN A 12 -29.12 11.33 -2.97
N LEU A 13 -28.03 11.31 -3.74
CA LEU A 13 -26.84 10.56 -3.35
C LEU A 13 -26.08 11.39 -2.32
N GLU A 14 -26.27 11.06 -1.04
CA GLU A 14 -25.35 11.47 0.01
C GLU A 14 -23.93 11.08 -0.44
N PRO A 15 -22.96 12.01 -0.42
CA PRO A 15 -21.59 11.68 -0.81
C PRO A 15 -21.09 10.55 0.11
N GLU A 16 -20.77 9.40 -0.48
CA GLU A 16 -20.12 8.32 0.26
C GLU A 16 -18.84 8.88 0.89
N VAL A 17 -18.78 8.83 2.22
CA VAL A 17 -17.58 9.30 2.94
C VAL A 17 -16.45 8.34 2.59
N PHE A 18 -15.41 8.87 1.95
CA PHE A 18 -14.24 8.08 1.60
C PHE A 18 -13.66 7.39 2.84
N LYS A 19 -13.61 6.06 2.79
CA LYS A 19 -13.04 5.24 3.86
C LYS A 19 -11.59 4.91 3.52
N LYS A 20 -10.68 5.31 4.40
CA LYS A 20 -9.26 4.94 4.32
C LYS A 20 -9.12 3.46 4.66
N GLU A 21 -8.79 2.64 3.68
CA GLU A 21 -8.55 1.22 3.88
C GLU A 21 -7.46 0.70 2.94
N ALA A 22 -6.74 -0.31 3.41
CA ALA A 22 -5.83 -1.07 2.56
C ALA A 22 -6.62 -2.15 1.83
N VAL A 23 -6.57 -2.12 0.51
CA VAL A 23 -7.24 -3.09 -0.34
C VAL A 23 -6.19 -3.97 -0.99
N PHE A 24 -6.24 -5.26 -0.70
CA PHE A 24 -5.39 -6.25 -1.35
C PHE A 24 -6.06 -6.81 -2.61
N PHE A 25 -5.27 -6.97 -3.67
CA PHE A 25 -5.68 -7.49 -4.97
C PHE A 25 -4.94 -8.81 -5.25
N PRO A 26 -5.51 -9.96 -4.84
CA PRO A 26 -4.88 -11.28 -4.95
C PRO A 26 -4.35 -11.61 -6.35
N SER A 27 -5.17 -11.37 -7.37
CA SER A 27 -4.84 -11.75 -8.77
C SER A 27 -3.61 -11.06 -9.35
N MET A 28 -3.21 -9.92 -8.77
CA MET A 28 -2.07 -9.13 -9.24
C MET A 28 -0.98 -9.01 -8.18
N ASP A 29 -1.14 -9.67 -7.03
CA ASP A 29 -0.24 -9.61 -5.88
C ASP A 29 0.19 -8.18 -5.54
N TYR A 30 -0.78 -7.31 -5.28
CA TYR A 30 -0.49 -5.98 -4.74
C TYR A 30 -1.57 -5.50 -3.78
N MET A 31 -1.21 -4.53 -2.95
CA MET A 31 -2.13 -3.80 -2.09
C MET A 31 -2.03 -2.30 -2.36
N ASP A 32 -3.18 -1.65 -2.34
CA ASP A 32 -3.29 -0.19 -2.36
C ASP A 32 -3.78 0.32 -1.02
N TYR A 33 -3.21 1.44 -0.59
CA TYR A 33 -3.72 2.22 0.53
C TYR A 33 -3.85 3.69 0.08
N LEU A 34 -5.00 4.30 0.39
CA LEU A 34 -5.34 5.68 0.00
C LEU A 34 -6.02 6.43 1.15
N ARG A 35 -5.69 7.72 1.31
CA ARG A 35 -6.24 8.63 2.32
C ARG A 35 -7.40 9.49 1.83
N CYS A 36 -7.55 9.68 0.52
CA CYS A 36 -8.58 10.55 -0.07
C CYS A 36 -9.06 10.04 -1.43
N ASP A 37 -10.31 10.37 -1.77
CA ASP A 37 -10.88 10.28 -3.10
C ASP A 37 -10.57 11.56 -3.89
N GLY A 38 -9.66 11.48 -4.85
CA GLY A 38 -9.27 12.65 -5.60
C GLY A 38 -8.33 12.36 -6.75
N VAL A 39 -7.93 13.43 -7.43
CA VAL A 39 -6.87 13.33 -8.44
C VAL A 39 -5.56 13.07 -7.72
N GLN A 40 -4.91 11.97 -8.09
CA GLN A 40 -3.69 11.48 -7.46
C GLN A 40 -2.59 11.31 -8.50
N VAL A 41 -1.35 11.47 -8.06
CA VAL A 41 -0.15 11.24 -8.88
C VAL A 41 0.60 10.03 -8.33
N ALA A 42 0.67 8.97 -9.13
CA ALA A 42 1.43 7.77 -8.78
C ALA A 42 2.89 7.90 -9.22
N GLN A 43 3.81 7.82 -8.26
CA GLN A 43 5.25 7.83 -8.49
C GLN A 43 5.83 6.45 -8.19
N ARG A 44 6.24 5.74 -9.24
CA ARG A 44 6.91 4.44 -9.10
C ARG A 44 8.35 4.66 -8.61
N ILE A 45 8.67 4.09 -7.46
CA ILE A 45 10.01 4.13 -6.86
C ILE A 45 10.83 2.99 -7.46
N ASP A 46 10.33 1.77 -7.31
CA ASP A 46 10.97 0.58 -7.84
C ASP A 46 9.92 -0.45 -8.34
N ARG A 47 10.27 -1.73 -8.35
CA ARG A 47 9.35 -2.80 -8.76
C ARG A 47 8.34 -3.22 -7.69
N PHE A 48 8.56 -2.84 -6.44
CA PHE A 48 7.75 -3.21 -5.28
C PHE A 48 6.91 -2.03 -4.77
N LEU A 49 7.49 -0.83 -4.66
CA LEU A 49 6.87 0.35 -4.09
C LEU A 49 6.49 1.38 -5.16
N THR A 50 5.27 1.87 -5.07
CA THR A 50 4.80 3.10 -5.71
C THR A 50 4.21 4.01 -4.64
N LEU A 51 4.65 5.27 -4.60
CA LEU A 51 4.04 6.29 -3.73
C LEU A 51 2.88 6.95 -4.46
N ILE A 52 1.84 7.32 -3.73
CA ILE A 52 0.66 7.99 -4.27
C ILE A 52 0.56 9.36 -3.59
N TRP A 53 0.68 10.40 -4.38
CA TRP A 53 0.65 11.79 -3.95
C TRP A 53 -0.69 12.43 -4.30
N ASP A 54 -1.04 13.49 -3.59
CA ASP A 54 -2.09 14.40 -4.02
C ASP A 54 -1.77 15.04 -5.39
N ARG A 55 -2.75 15.74 -5.96
CA ARG A 55 -2.62 16.39 -7.27
C ARG A 55 -1.39 17.31 -7.37
N ASP A 56 -1.10 18.05 -6.31
CA ASP A 56 -0.05 19.06 -6.30
C ASP A 56 1.31 18.51 -5.81
N GLN A 57 1.39 17.21 -5.52
CA GLN A 57 2.56 16.53 -4.95
C GLN A 57 3.06 17.16 -3.63
N SER A 58 2.13 17.74 -2.87
CA SER A 58 2.38 18.39 -1.59
C SER A 58 2.26 17.40 -0.42
N GLU A 59 1.41 16.38 -0.56
CA GLU A 59 1.13 15.40 0.48
C GLU A 59 1.15 13.97 -0.07
N LEU A 60 1.78 13.07 0.69
CA LEU A 60 1.70 11.64 0.42
C LEU A 60 0.35 11.13 0.93
N VAL A 61 -0.52 10.74 0.00
CA VAL A 61 -1.90 10.30 0.30
C VAL A 61 -2.07 8.80 0.20
N GLY A 62 -1.03 8.05 -0.16
CA GLY A 62 -1.13 6.61 -0.26
C GLY A 62 0.12 5.93 -0.76
N PHE A 63 0.02 4.62 -0.92
CA PHE A 63 1.07 3.80 -1.51
C PHE A 63 0.47 2.54 -2.12
N ARG A 64 1.21 1.97 -3.07
CA ARG A 64 0.99 0.64 -3.63
C ARG A 64 2.20 -0.22 -3.36
N LEU A 65 1.96 -1.41 -2.83
CA LEU A 65 2.96 -2.42 -2.57
C LEU A 65 2.69 -3.65 -3.44
N LYS A 66 3.68 -4.08 -4.23
CA LYS A 66 3.61 -5.27 -5.08
C LYS A 66 4.44 -6.42 -4.51
N GLY A 67 4.00 -7.65 -4.76
CA GLY A 67 4.70 -8.85 -4.32
C GLY A 67 4.45 -9.20 -2.85
N ILE A 68 3.37 -8.68 -2.25
CA ILE A 68 3.13 -8.78 -0.80
C ILE A 68 2.82 -10.20 -0.39
N HIS A 69 1.99 -10.91 -1.13
CA HIS A 69 1.67 -12.31 -0.85
C HIS A 69 2.93 -13.16 -0.92
N ASN A 70 3.70 -13.03 -2.01
CA ASN A 70 4.96 -13.76 -2.14
C ASN A 70 5.97 -13.39 -1.03
N PHE A 71 6.00 -12.13 -0.61
CA PHE A 71 6.83 -11.68 0.52
C PHE A 71 6.35 -12.27 1.85
N PHE A 72 5.04 -12.26 2.10
CA PHE A 72 4.40 -12.81 3.28
C PHE A 72 4.70 -14.30 3.43
N LEU A 73 4.44 -15.11 2.40
CA LEU A 73 4.68 -16.55 2.42
C LEU A 73 6.15 -16.91 2.62
N LYS A 74 7.06 -16.19 1.97
CA LYS A 74 8.49 -16.53 1.99
C LYS A 74 9.23 -16.00 3.21
N LYS A 75 8.73 -14.96 3.86
CA LYS A 75 9.48 -14.20 4.88
C LYS A 75 8.72 -14.05 6.19
N LEU A 76 7.48 -13.55 6.17
CA LEU A 76 6.72 -13.33 7.41
C LEU A 76 6.19 -14.62 8.00
N GLN A 77 5.53 -15.47 7.20
CA GLN A 77 4.88 -16.68 7.69
C GLN A 77 5.86 -17.65 8.39
N PRO A 78 7.11 -17.86 7.91
CA PRO A 78 8.06 -18.69 8.65
C PRO A 78 8.61 -18.03 9.92
N SER A 79 8.53 -16.70 10.03
CA SER A 79 9.12 -15.92 11.12
C SER A 79 8.12 -15.63 12.24
N LEU A 80 6.82 -15.77 11.97
CA LEU A 80 5.74 -15.45 12.89
C LEU A 80 4.76 -16.62 12.90
N ASP A 81 4.50 -17.20 14.08
CA ASP A 81 3.51 -18.26 14.31
C ASP A 81 2.08 -17.69 14.25
N LEU A 82 1.71 -17.12 13.09
CA LEU A 82 0.46 -16.38 12.90
C LEU A 82 -0.71 -17.31 12.61
N SER A 83 -1.80 -17.11 13.34
CA SER A 83 -3.10 -17.72 13.09
C SER A 83 -3.82 -17.06 11.90
N ASP A 84 -4.89 -17.71 11.39
CA ASP A 84 -5.69 -17.17 10.28
C ASP A 84 -6.51 -15.92 10.67
N GLU A 85 -6.72 -15.68 11.98
CA GLU A 85 -7.48 -14.55 12.52
C GLU A 85 -6.60 -13.31 12.78
N ASP A 86 -5.29 -13.41 12.58
CA ASP A 86 -4.38 -12.30 12.85
C ASP A 86 -4.38 -11.28 11.70
N PHE A 87 -4.10 -10.02 12.06
CA PHE A 87 -3.87 -8.95 11.10
C PHE A 87 -2.37 -8.68 11.00
N VAL A 88 -1.87 -8.35 9.81
CA VAL A 88 -0.49 -7.91 9.64
C VAL A 88 -0.44 -6.38 9.56
N PRO A 89 0.24 -5.70 10.50
CA PRO A 89 0.50 -4.28 10.37
C PRO A 89 1.38 -4.03 9.14
N VAL A 90 0.90 -3.21 8.20
CA VAL A 90 1.61 -2.94 6.93
C VAL A 90 2.96 -2.28 7.18
N ARG A 91 3.11 -1.51 8.25
CA ARG A 91 4.40 -0.93 8.66
C ARG A 91 5.49 -1.99 8.86
N ASP A 92 5.12 -3.19 9.32
CA ASP A 92 6.07 -4.27 9.60
C ASP A 92 6.55 -4.92 8.29
N LEU A 93 5.68 -4.96 7.27
CA LEU A 93 6.06 -5.35 5.90
C LEU A 93 7.14 -4.40 5.35
N PHE A 94 6.97 -3.09 5.56
CA PHE A 94 7.95 -2.09 5.15
C PHE A 94 9.29 -2.21 5.90
N LEU A 95 9.25 -2.49 7.21
CA LEU A 95 10.46 -2.71 8.00
C LEU A 95 11.28 -3.89 7.46
N LEU A 96 10.61 -5.01 7.17
CA LEU A 96 11.26 -6.19 6.61
C LEU A 96 11.78 -5.93 5.19
N ALA A 97 11.02 -5.20 4.36
CA ALA A 97 11.48 -4.81 3.02
C ALA A 97 12.71 -3.90 3.08
N LEU A 98 12.76 -2.95 4.02
CA LEU A 98 13.90 -2.08 4.26
C LEU A 98 15.13 -2.84 4.76
N GLN A 99 14.94 -3.86 5.61
CA GLN A 99 16.04 -4.74 6.03
C GLN A 99 16.61 -5.49 4.82
N GLU A 100 15.77 -6.06 3.96
CA GLU A 100 16.23 -6.79 2.78
C GLU A 100 16.90 -5.87 1.75
N LEU A 101 16.38 -4.66 1.54
CA LEU A 101 17.03 -3.65 0.71
C LEU A 101 18.38 -3.25 1.31
N GLY A 102 18.43 -2.97 2.62
CA GLY A 102 19.66 -2.66 3.33
C GLY A 102 20.74 -3.72 3.13
N ASP A 103 20.39 -4.99 3.35
CA ASP A 103 21.32 -6.13 3.18
C ASP A 103 21.84 -6.27 1.74
N LYS A 104 21.05 -5.88 0.73
CA LYS A 104 21.44 -5.90 -0.69
C LYS A 104 22.22 -4.66 -1.13
N THR A 105 21.94 -3.50 -0.54
CA THR A 105 22.45 -2.18 -0.89
C THR A 105 23.88 -1.94 -0.42
N PHE A 106 24.36 -2.62 0.63
CA PHE A 106 25.79 -2.53 1.04
C PHE A 106 26.78 -3.14 0.01
N GLY A 107 26.28 -3.56 -1.16
CA GLY A 107 27.02 -4.32 -2.15
C GLY A 107 27.52 -3.61 -3.41
N ASP A 108 27.16 -2.36 -3.80
CA ASP A 108 27.95 -1.57 -4.82
C ASP A 108 27.39 -0.20 -5.33
N ASN A 109 26.21 0.34 -4.97
CA ASN A 109 25.63 1.51 -5.71
C ASN A 109 25.01 2.67 -4.86
N LYS A 110 25.83 3.33 -4.04
CA LYS A 110 25.48 4.34 -3.00
C LYS A 110 24.55 5.53 -3.35
N GLY A 111 24.15 5.78 -4.60
CA GLY A 111 23.39 6.97 -5.01
C GLY A 111 21.88 6.77 -5.17
N ALA A 112 21.45 5.69 -5.84
CA ALA A 112 20.04 5.35 -6.02
C ALA A 112 19.40 4.86 -4.70
N ASP A 113 20.22 4.21 -3.86
CA ASP A 113 19.82 3.65 -2.58
C ASP A 113 19.21 4.67 -1.61
N VAL A 114 19.68 5.93 -1.61
CA VAL A 114 19.24 6.93 -0.62
C VAL A 114 17.81 7.41 -0.88
N ILE A 115 17.46 7.60 -2.16
CA ILE A 115 16.12 8.06 -2.57
C ILE A 115 15.11 6.95 -2.32
N ASP A 116 15.47 5.70 -2.64
CA ASP A 116 14.61 4.54 -2.41
C ASP A 116 14.36 4.34 -0.91
N ILE A 117 15.41 4.37 -0.07
CA ILE A 117 15.25 4.26 1.39
C ILE A 117 14.33 5.35 1.96
N ALA A 118 14.47 6.59 1.50
CA ALA A 118 13.61 7.69 1.97
C ALA A 118 12.14 7.44 1.59
N ALA A 119 11.88 6.95 0.37
CA ALA A 119 10.53 6.63 -0.08
C ALA A 119 9.88 5.50 0.74
N TYR A 120 10.63 4.44 1.04
CA TYR A 120 10.15 3.35 1.90
C TYR A 120 9.87 3.83 3.33
N LYS A 121 10.73 4.69 3.90
CA LYS A 121 10.48 5.30 5.22
C LYS A 121 9.23 6.18 5.23
N ASN A 122 8.97 6.93 4.17
CA ASN A 122 7.75 7.73 4.05
C ASN A 122 6.49 6.86 4.00
N ALA A 123 6.49 5.79 3.22
CA ALA A 123 5.38 4.85 3.16
C ALA A 123 5.17 4.10 4.49
N GLN A 124 6.27 3.69 5.15
CA GLN A 124 6.23 3.09 6.48
C GLN A 124 5.60 4.04 7.50
N ARG A 125 6.00 5.32 7.50
CA ARG A 125 5.44 6.35 8.39
C ARG A 125 3.95 6.53 8.14
N LEU A 126 3.53 6.61 6.88
CA LEU A 126 2.11 6.71 6.50
C LEU A 126 1.29 5.53 7.04
N ALA A 127 1.81 4.31 6.84
CA ALA A 127 1.17 3.08 7.32
C ALA A 127 1.07 3.02 8.85
N ALA A 128 2.07 3.55 9.57
CA ALA A 128 2.07 3.60 11.02
C ALA A 128 1.14 4.69 11.59
N GLU A 129 1.07 5.86 10.95
CA GLU A 129 0.19 6.96 11.35
C GLU A 129 -1.29 6.59 11.25
N ASP A 130 -1.66 5.85 10.20
CA ASP A 130 -3.05 5.48 9.94
C ASP A 130 -3.41 4.08 10.43
N ASP A 131 -2.49 3.41 11.13
CA ASP A 131 -2.68 2.06 11.64
C ASP A 131 -3.17 1.07 10.56
N VAL A 132 -2.46 1.04 9.44
CA VAL A 132 -2.86 0.28 8.24
C VAL A 132 -2.58 -1.21 8.44
N HIS A 133 -3.61 -2.02 8.22
CA HIS A 133 -3.58 -3.48 8.40
C HIS A 133 -4.05 -4.23 7.15
N VAL A 134 -3.59 -5.46 7.00
CA VAL A 134 -4.09 -6.41 6.01
C VAL A 134 -4.50 -7.69 6.70
N GLU A 135 -5.65 -8.22 6.33
CA GLU A 135 -6.15 -9.52 6.77
C GLU A 135 -5.28 -10.66 6.22
N ILE A 136 -4.86 -11.56 7.10
CA ILE A 136 -4.02 -12.70 6.71
C ILE A 136 -4.74 -13.66 5.78
N GLU A 137 -6.06 -13.82 5.93
CA GLU A 137 -6.86 -14.66 5.04
C GLU A 137 -6.71 -14.23 3.57
N LEU A 138 -6.77 -12.92 3.31
CA LEU A 138 -6.57 -12.36 1.98
C LEU A 138 -5.15 -12.64 1.45
N LEU A 139 -4.16 -12.60 2.32
CA LEU A 139 -2.77 -12.93 1.98
C LEU A 139 -2.53 -14.43 1.81
N LYS A 140 -3.38 -15.32 2.36
CA LYS A 140 -3.25 -16.78 2.19
C LYS A 140 -4.03 -17.30 0.97
N ALA A 141 -5.08 -16.61 0.57
CA ALA A 141 -5.97 -17.01 -0.53
C ALA A 141 -5.49 -16.62 -1.94
N ALA A 142 -4.46 -15.77 -2.04
CA ALA A 142 -3.82 -15.39 -3.32
C ALA A 142 -2.88 -16.48 -3.86
#